data_AF-W3XIG0-F1
#
_entry.id   AF-W3XIG0-F1
#
_cell.length_a   1.000
_cell.length_b   1.000
_cell.length_c   1.000
_cell.angle_alpha   90.00
_cell.angle_beta   90.00
_cell.angle_gamma   90.00
#
_symmetry.space_group_name_H-M   'P 1'
#
loop_
_entity.id
_entity.type
_entity.pdbx_description
1 polymer ?
#
loop_
_entity_poly.entity_id
_entity_poly.type
_entity_poly.pdbx_seq_one_letter_code
_entity_poly.pdbx_strand_id
1 'polypeptide(L)'
;MKNLPSSQNAPCLRVTLECPAEISKVTDQTHLTIKVKYEGLSETGSQDAPSITFNKYGVMREDDLALYQLRDGEWIQDMSENDEYGGCCGFAILDAPPMLVNVSEDDQFPSLSLGEAVIAHQYPLKEKLPGDAKAGDRFRLTLKQARVEWWNWGGREEHANTKVYLPCWRLGPVVDPPTPDYDSLLCPETKNEGRPKLLVHIGDPVEFVLT
;
A
#
# COMPACT_ATOMS: atom_id res chain seq x y z
N MET A 1 0.86 -15.79 -28.21
CA MET A 1 0.19 -14.64 -27.58
C MET A 1 -0.37 -15.13 -26.24
N LYS A 2 0.16 -14.65 -25.12
CA LYS A 2 -0.38 -15.01 -23.79
C LYS A 2 -1.63 -14.16 -23.57
N ASN A 3 -2.80 -14.78 -23.54
CA ASN A 3 -4.04 -14.11 -23.17
C ASN A 3 -3.86 -13.57 -21.74
N LEU A 4 -3.91 -12.24 -21.57
CA LEU A 4 -4.10 -11.67 -20.23
C LEU A 4 -5.43 -12.20 -19.69
N PRO A 5 -5.52 -12.62 -18.42
CA PRO A 5 -6.81 -12.96 -17.84
C PRO A 5 -7.73 -11.73 -17.94
N SER A 6 -8.92 -11.96 -18.47
CA SER A 6 -9.96 -10.95 -18.66
C SER A 6 -10.22 -10.21 -17.34
N SER A 7 -10.06 -8.89 -17.31
CA SER A 7 -10.33 -8.01 -16.16
C SER A 7 -11.82 -7.87 -15.80
N GLN A 8 -12.67 -8.74 -16.34
CA GLN A 8 -14.10 -8.73 -16.12
C GLN A 8 -14.40 -9.21 -14.70
N ASN A 9 -15.23 -8.46 -13.97
CA ASN A 9 -15.57 -8.68 -12.56
C ASN A 9 -14.36 -8.71 -11.60
N ALA A 10 -13.25 -8.06 -11.96
CA ALA A 10 -12.16 -7.82 -11.03
C ALA A 10 -12.61 -6.82 -9.96
N PRO A 11 -12.32 -7.07 -8.67
CA PRO A 11 -12.58 -6.07 -7.65
C PRO A 11 -11.72 -4.82 -7.89
N CYS A 12 -12.31 -3.66 -7.61
CA CYS A 12 -11.75 -2.34 -7.85
C CYS A 12 -11.48 -1.64 -6.51
N LEU A 13 -10.25 -1.22 -6.31
CA LEU A 13 -9.82 -0.43 -5.15
C LEU A 13 -9.47 0.98 -5.60
N ARG A 14 -9.82 1.98 -4.80
CA ARG A 14 -9.25 3.33 -4.91
C ARG A 14 -8.26 3.57 -3.77
N VAL A 15 -7.07 4.02 -4.12
CA VAL A 15 -6.03 4.40 -3.15
C VAL A 15 -5.89 5.92 -3.17
N THR A 16 -6.07 6.56 -2.02
CA THR A 16 -5.96 8.02 -1.90
C THR A 16 -4.95 8.40 -0.84
N LEU A 17 -4.26 9.53 -1.08
CA LEU A 17 -3.43 10.19 -0.08
C LEU A 17 -4.28 11.23 0.65
N GLU A 18 -4.01 11.39 1.95
CA GLU A 18 -4.57 12.48 2.75
C GLU A 18 -3.48 13.06 3.63
N CYS A 19 -3.33 14.38 3.58
CA CYS A 19 -2.50 15.14 4.51
C CYS A 19 -3.13 16.53 4.75
N PRO A 20 -2.79 17.21 5.85
CA PRO A 20 -3.18 18.60 6.03
C PRO A 20 -2.59 19.50 4.94
N ALA A 21 -3.32 20.55 4.55
CA ALA A 21 -2.85 21.53 3.56
C ALA A 21 -1.77 22.48 4.11
N GLU A 22 -1.70 22.63 5.43
CA GLU A 22 -0.73 23.46 6.13
C GLU A 22 -0.07 22.64 7.23
N ILE A 23 1.26 22.68 7.29
CA ILE A 23 2.04 21.77 8.14
C ILE A 23 3.12 22.57 8.84
N SER A 24 3.03 22.63 10.16
CA SER A 24 4.10 23.22 10.95
C SER A 24 5.29 22.27 11.00
N LYS A 25 6.48 22.77 10.66
CA LYS A 25 7.73 22.02 10.80
C LYS A 25 8.01 21.61 12.26
N VAL A 26 7.33 22.25 13.23
CA VAL A 26 7.55 22.08 14.66
C VAL A 26 6.73 20.92 15.27
N THR A 27 5.71 20.40 14.58
CA THR A 27 4.83 19.37 15.14
C THR A 27 5.11 17.99 14.56
N ASP A 28 5.60 17.08 15.40
CA ASP A 28 5.87 15.67 15.08
C ASP A 28 4.61 14.82 14.79
N GLN A 29 3.43 15.40 14.89
CA GLN A 29 2.15 14.66 14.87
C GLN A 29 1.45 14.67 13.50
N THR A 30 1.98 15.35 12.49
CA THR A 30 1.35 15.38 11.17
C THR A 30 1.69 14.13 10.38
N HIS A 31 0.66 13.38 9.98
CA HIS A 31 0.81 12.14 9.25
C HIS A 31 0.33 12.27 7.81
N LEU A 32 1.07 11.66 6.89
CA LEU A 32 0.53 11.25 5.60
C LEU A 32 -0.30 9.98 5.83
N THR A 33 -1.56 10.00 5.43
CA THR A 33 -2.46 8.84 5.51
C THR A 33 -2.71 8.29 4.12
N ILE A 34 -2.57 6.97 3.96
CA ILE A 34 -2.92 6.26 2.73
C ILE A 34 -4.19 5.46 3.02
N LYS A 35 -5.27 5.80 2.32
CA LYS A 35 -6.55 5.11 2.42
C LYS A 35 -6.79 4.23 1.21
N VAL A 36 -7.43 3.10 1.46
CA VAL A 36 -7.90 2.17 0.44
C VAL A 36 -9.40 2.05 0.57
N LYS A 37 -10.13 2.33 -0.51
CA LYS A 37 -11.58 2.21 -0.59
C LYS A 37 -11.96 1.12 -1.59
N TYR A 38 -12.94 0.29 -1.24
CA TYR A 38 -13.48 -0.70 -2.18
C TYR A 38 -14.60 -0.09 -3.02
N GLU A 39 -14.44 -0.08 -4.35
CA GLU A 39 -15.38 0.52 -5.31
C GLU A 39 -16.34 -0.51 -5.96
N GLY A 40 -16.19 -1.79 -5.64
CA GLY A 40 -16.99 -2.87 -6.21
C GLY A 40 -16.28 -3.59 -7.36
N LEU A 41 -17.02 -3.94 -8.40
CA LEU A 41 -16.54 -4.73 -9.53
C LEU A 41 -16.38 -3.87 -10.79
N SER A 42 -15.48 -4.26 -11.69
CA SER A 42 -15.13 -3.49 -12.89
C SER A 42 -16.24 -3.35 -13.94
N GLU A 43 -17.21 -4.26 -14.00
CA GLU A 43 -18.24 -4.29 -15.08
C GLU A 43 -19.68 -4.51 -14.60
N THR A 44 -19.90 -5.09 -13.41
CA THR A 44 -21.25 -5.33 -12.87
C THR A 44 -21.65 -4.20 -11.94
N GLY A 45 -22.92 -3.76 -12.04
CA GLY A 45 -23.47 -2.71 -11.17
C GLY A 45 -23.13 -3.03 -9.72
N SER A 46 -22.35 -2.16 -9.09
CA SER A 46 -21.62 -2.45 -7.86
C SER A 46 -22.50 -2.77 -6.64
N GLN A 47 -23.84 -2.75 -6.77
CA GLN A 47 -24.78 -2.81 -5.65
C GLN A 47 -24.70 -4.10 -4.83
N ASP A 48 -24.31 -5.23 -5.43
CA ASP A 48 -24.21 -6.53 -4.76
C ASP A 48 -22.77 -7.08 -4.74
N ALA A 49 -21.76 -6.21 -4.82
CA ALA A 49 -20.37 -6.65 -4.78
C ALA A 49 -20.04 -7.31 -3.42
N PRO A 50 -19.57 -8.57 -3.41
CA PRO A 50 -19.21 -9.25 -2.16
C PRO A 50 -18.01 -8.57 -1.51
N SER A 51 -17.92 -8.65 -0.18
CA SER A 51 -16.76 -8.14 0.54
C SER A 51 -15.48 -8.82 0.08
N ILE A 52 -14.37 -8.10 0.22
CA ILE A 52 -13.03 -8.60 -0.10
C ILE A 52 -12.14 -8.51 1.12
N THR A 53 -11.18 -9.42 1.22
CA THR A 53 -10.07 -9.33 2.18
C THR A 53 -8.77 -9.33 1.41
N PHE A 54 -7.86 -8.42 1.74
CA PHE A 54 -6.63 -8.25 0.98
C PHE A 54 -5.44 -7.90 1.85
N ASN A 55 -4.24 -8.21 1.37
CA ASN A 55 -3.00 -7.88 2.07
C ASN A 55 -2.54 -6.45 1.77
N LYS A 56 -2.35 -5.62 2.80
CA LYS A 56 -2.03 -4.19 2.64
C LYS A 56 -0.59 -3.89 2.18
N TYR A 57 0.32 -4.87 2.21
CA TYR A 57 1.74 -4.67 1.89
C TYR A 57 1.97 -4.07 0.49
N GLY A 58 1.20 -4.51 -0.52
CA GLY A 58 1.39 -4.02 -1.88
C GLY A 58 0.85 -2.61 -2.15
N VAL A 59 -0.03 -2.10 -1.28
CA VAL A 59 -0.78 -0.86 -1.51
C VAL A 59 0.15 0.34 -1.68
N MET A 60 1.27 0.34 -0.95
CA MET A 60 2.35 1.29 -1.15
C MET A 60 3.65 0.66 -0.67
N ARG A 61 4.64 0.55 -1.57
CA ARG A 61 6.05 0.43 -1.19
C ARG A 61 6.65 1.83 -1.17
N GLU A 62 7.61 2.10 -0.29
CA GLU A 62 8.12 3.47 -0.09
C GLU A 62 8.56 4.17 -1.39
N ASP A 63 9.16 3.42 -2.33
CA ASP A 63 9.62 3.91 -3.64
C ASP A 63 8.47 4.38 -4.57
N ASP A 64 7.24 3.98 -4.25
CA ASP A 64 6.03 4.30 -5.01
C ASP A 64 5.49 5.69 -4.64
N LEU A 65 5.93 6.29 -3.55
CA LEU A 65 5.56 7.64 -3.14
C LEU A 65 6.61 8.65 -3.65
N ALA A 66 6.21 9.62 -4.47
CA ALA A 66 7.05 10.74 -4.88
C ALA A 66 6.69 12.02 -4.13
N LEU A 67 7.72 12.71 -3.66
CA LEU A 67 7.64 14.09 -3.19
C LEU A 67 8.16 15.04 -4.27
N TYR A 68 7.44 16.12 -4.49
CA TYR A 68 7.83 17.23 -5.35
C TYR A 68 7.84 18.52 -4.53
N GLN A 69 8.79 19.39 -4.79
CA GLN A 69 8.84 20.74 -4.25
C GLN A 69 8.60 21.75 -5.38
N LEU A 70 7.78 22.77 -5.11
CA LEU A 70 7.60 23.87 -6.04
C LEU A 70 8.82 24.79 -5.98
N ARG A 71 9.57 24.90 -7.08
CA ARG A 71 10.72 25.81 -7.23
C ARG A 71 10.55 26.59 -8.53
N ASP A 72 10.67 27.92 -8.44
CA ASP A 72 10.55 28.82 -9.60
C ASP A 72 9.28 28.60 -10.46
N GLY A 73 8.18 28.17 -9.84
CA GLY A 73 6.91 27.89 -10.51
C GLY A 73 6.78 26.49 -11.11
N GLU A 74 7.80 25.64 -10.99
CA GLU A 74 7.81 24.27 -11.49
C GLU A 74 7.87 23.25 -10.36
N TRP A 75 7.19 22.11 -10.54
CA TRP A 75 7.26 21.00 -9.60
C TRP A 75 8.49 20.15 -9.89
N ILE A 76 9.49 20.27 -9.03
CA ILE A 76 10.73 19.51 -9.12
C ILE A 76 10.61 18.31 -8.19
N GLN A 77 10.76 17.10 -8.73
CA GLN A 77 10.77 15.90 -7.91
C GLN A 77 11.96 15.98 -6.97
N ASP A 78 11.70 15.88 -5.67
CA ASP A 78 12.79 15.77 -4.72
C ASP A 78 13.34 14.35 -4.81
N MET A 79 14.58 14.26 -5.26
CA MET A 79 15.34 13.03 -5.36
C MET A 79 16.25 12.86 -4.14
N SER A 80 16.00 13.60 -3.04
CA SER A 80 16.82 13.57 -1.83
C SER A 80 17.19 12.13 -1.51
N GLU A 81 18.50 11.94 -1.30
CA GLU A 81 19.23 10.68 -1.08
C GLU A 81 18.73 9.89 0.14
N ASN A 82 17.44 9.57 0.21
CA ASN A 82 16.95 8.49 1.06
C ASN A 82 17.34 7.11 0.51
N ASP A 83 18.04 7.09 -0.62
CA ASP A 83 18.78 5.95 -1.16
C ASP A 83 19.83 5.42 -0.16
N GLU A 84 20.28 6.22 0.82
CA GLU A 84 21.22 5.76 1.85
C GLU A 84 20.53 5.08 3.06
N TYR A 85 19.21 5.20 3.17
CA TYR A 85 18.37 4.33 4.02
C TYR A 85 17.39 3.56 3.13
N GLY A 86 17.94 2.73 2.25
CA GLY A 86 17.21 1.67 1.58
C GLY A 86 16.41 0.84 2.58
N GLY A 87 15.12 1.16 2.69
CA GLY A 87 14.13 0.47 3.48
C GLY A 87 14.24 0.72 4.98
N CYS A 88 13.08 0.75 5.62
CA CYS A 88 12.83 0.51 7.05
C CYS A 88 13.50 -0.75 7.65
N CYS A 89 14.47 -1.37 6.99
CA CYS A 89 15.23 -2.53 7.44
C CYS A 89 16.55 -2.10 8.10
N GLY A 90 16.49 -1.19 9.07
CA GLY A 90 17.61 -1.01 9.99
C GLY A 90 17.91 -2.35 10.67
N PHE A 91 19.00 -3.01 10.29
CA PHE A 91 19.54 -4.24 10.89
C PHE A 91 18.48 -5.28 11.31
N ALA A 92 17.49 -5.56 10.44
CA ALA A 92 16.53 -6.63 10.73
C ALA A 92 17.26 -7.98 10.66
N ILE A 93 17.10 -8.82 11.69
CA ILE A 93 17.47 -10.24 11.59
C ILE A 93 16.44 -10.87 10.64
N LEU A 94 16.77 -10.89 9.35
CA LEU A 94 15.92 -11.39 8.27
C LEU A 94 15.89 -12.93 8.20
N ASP A 95 16.69 -13.62 9.02
CA ASP A 95 16.87 -15.08 8.98
C ASP A 95 15.78 -15.86 9.74
N ALA A 96 14.84 -15.19 10.41
CA ALA A 96 13.76 -15.89 11.10
C ALA A 96 12.75 -16.47 10.10
N PRO A 97 12.20 -17.67 10.36
CA PRO A 97 11.30 -18.35 9.44
C PRO A 97 9.99 -17.57 9.25
N PRO A 98 9.31 -17.73 8.10
CA PRO A 98 8.00 -17.14 7.88
C PRO A 98 7.00 -17.50 8.98
N MET A 99 6.17 -16.54 9.33
CA MET A 99 5.15 -16.66 10.36
C MET A 99 3.82 -17.09 9.75
N LEU A 100 3.22 -18.15 10.31
CA LEU A 100 1.83 -18.51 10.00
C LEU A 100 0.89 -17.55 10.74
N VAL A 101 0.03 -16.86 10.01
CA VAL A 101 -0.96 -15.91 10.56
C VAL A 101 -2.38 -16.28 10.13
N ASN A 102 -3.37 -15.89 10.94
CA ASN A 102 -4.78 -16.00 10.61
C ASN A 102 -5.25 -14.71 9.93
N VAL A 103 -5.79 -14.83 8.72
CA VAL A 103 -6.24 -13.70 7.90
C VAL A 103 -7.33 -12.88 8.61
N SER A 104 -8.23 -13.52 9.36
CA SER A 104 -9.34 -12.83 10.05
C SER A 104 -8.91 -12.02 11.28
N GLU A 105 -7.73 -12.27 11.82
CA GLU A 105 -7.23 -11.71 13.08
C GLU A 105 -6.08 -10.72 12.87
N ASP A 106 -5.32 -10.86 11.78
CA ASP A 106 -4.11 -10.09 11.52
C ASP A 106 -4.41 -8.74 10.83
N ASP A 107 -3.75 -7.67 11.30
CA ASP A 107 -4.00 -6.30 10.86
C ASP A 107 -3.49 -5.98 9.44
N GLN A 108 -2.70 -6.89 8.85
CA GLN A 108 -2.25 -6.81 7.47
C GLN A 108 -3.35 -7.18 6.47
N PHE A 109 -4.48 -7.75 6.94
CA PHE A 109 -5.55 -8.27 6.10
C PHE A 109 -6.91 -7.62 6.39
N PRO A 110 -7.09 -6.33 6.09
CA PRO A 110 -8.40 -5.71 6.21
C PRO A 110 -9.42 -6.36 5.26
N SER A 111 -10.64 -6.49 5.78
CA SER A 111 -11.83 -6.80 4.98
C SER A 111 -12.60 -5.52 4.69
N LEU A 112 -13.07 -5.36 3.45
CA LEU A 112 -13.89 -4.22 3.02
C LEU A 112 -15.14 -4.72 2.31
N SER A 113 -16.29 -4.21 2.73
CA SER A 113 -17.55 -4.25 1.99
C SER A 113 -17.61 -3.09 0.99
N LEU A 114 -18.55 -3.15 0.06
CA LEU A 114 -18.71 -2.11 -0.96
C LEU A 114 -18.78 -0.71 -0.33
N GLY A 115 -17.92 0.19 -0.81
CA GLY A 115 -17.88 1.59 -0.37
C GLY A 115 -17.11 1.83 0.92
N GLU A 116 -16.77 0.78 1.67
CA GLU A 116 -15.95 0.90 2.87
C GLU A 116 -14.50 1.27 2.53
N ALA A 117 -13.84 1.91 3.48
CA ALA A 117 -12.44 2.30 3.37
C ALA A 117 -11.67 1.98 4.64
N VAL A 118 -10.39 1.69 4.48
CA VAL A 118 -9.44 1.45 5.57
C VAL A 118 -8.21 2.32 5.39
N ILE A 119 -7.57 2.67 6.51
CA ILE A 119 -6.24 3.25 6.51
C ILE A 119 -5.24 2.09 6.30
N ALA A 120 -4.60 2.05 5.13
CA ALA A 120 -3.60 1.03 4.83
C ALA A 120 -2.27 1.35 5.53
N HIS A 121 -1.85 2.61 5.47
CA HIS A 121 -0.59 3.06 6.07
C HIS A 121 -0.70 4.51 6.58
N GLN A 122 0.09 4.83 7.60
CA GLN A 122 0.30 6.18 8.12
C GLN A 122 1.78 6.39 8.41
N TYR A 123 2.32 7.52 7.97
CA TYR A 123 3.73 7.87 8.17
C TYR A 123 3.84 9.28 8.74
N PRO A 124 4.80 9.52 9.65
CA PRO A 124 5.17 10.88 10.03
C PRO A 124 5.66 11.62 8.78
N LEU A 125 4.96 12.67 8.38
CA LEU A 125 5.27 13.35 7.13
C LEU A 125 6.65 14.03 7.18
N LYS A 126 7.09 14.44 8.37
CA LYS A 126 8.41 15.04 8.60
C LYS A 126 9.57 14.18 8.10
N GLU A 127 9.43 12.86 8.13
CA GLU A 127 10.47 11.91 7.71
C GLU A 127 10.63 11.85 6.19
N LYS A 128 9.64 12.40 5.45
CA LYS A 128 9.68 12.50 4.00
C LYS A 128 10.13 13.89 3.53
N LEU A 129 10.21 14.89 4.42
CA LEU A 129 10.62 16.24 4.05
C LEU A 129 12.14 16.35 3.91
N PRO A 130 12.65 17.13 2.94
CA PRO A 130 14.06 17.45 2.84
C PRO A 130 14.56 18.17 4.09
N GLY A 131 15.81 17.89 4.50
CA GLY A 131 16.39 18.51 5.69
C GLY A 131 16.45 20.04 5.62
N ASP A 132 16.62 20.59 4.42
CA ASP A 132 16.70 22.02 4.14
C ASP A 132 15.35 22.70 3.88
N ALA A 133 14.23 21.99 3.98
CA ALA A 133 12.89 22.53 3.78
C ALA A 133 12.58 23.69 4.74
N LYS A 134 11.93 24.76 4.25
CA LYS A 134 11.69 26.01 4.99
C LYS A 134 10.21 26.37 5.02
N ALA A 135 9.82 27.20 5.99
CA ALA A 135 8.50 27.81 5.99
C ALA A 135 8.25 28.58 4.68
N GLY A 136 7.06 28.42 4.11
CA GLY A 136 6.66 28.92 2.80
C GLY A 136 6.88 27.94 1.65
N ASP A 137 7.70 26.90 1.83
CA ASP A 137 7.90 25.88 0.80
C ASP A 137 6.60 25.12 0.54
N ARG A 138 6.33 24.85 -0.74
CA ARG A 138 5.17 24.09 -1.18
C ARG A 138 5.60 22.73 -1.69
N PHE A 139 4.89 21.71 -1.25
CA PHE A 139 5.15 20.34 -1.60
C PHE A 139 3.92 19.67 -2.19
N ARG A 140 4.17 18.68 -3.05
CA ARG A 140 3.17 17.79 -3.63
C ARG A 140 3.61 16.36 -3.43
N LEU A 141 2.70 15.53 -2.93
CA LEU A 141 2.88 14.09 -2.83
C LEU A 141 2.02 13.38 -3.85
N THR A 142 2.62 12.43 -4.56
CA THR A 142 1.96 11.62 -5.57
C THR A 142 2.28 10.16 -5.35
N LEU A 143 1.28 9.29 -5.42
CA LEU A 143 1.48 7.86 -5.48
C LEU A 143 1.66 7.45 -6.95
N LYS A 144 2.83 6.90 -7.31
CA LYS A 144 3.15 6.49 -8.69
C LYS A 144 2.46 5.20 -9.08
N GLN A 145 2.40 4.26 -8.14
CA GLN A 145 1.80 2.95 -8.33
C GLN A 145 1.25 2.41 -7.01
N ALA A 146 0.27 1.53 -7.12
CA ALA A 146 -0.26 0.74 -6.02
C ALA A 146 -0.66 -0.62 -6.58
N ARG A 147 -0.35 -1.70 -5.87
CA ARG A 147 -0.70 -3.06 -6.29
C ARG A 147 -1.20 -3.86 -5.11
N VAL A 148 -2.00 -4.88 -5.34
CA VAL A 148 -2.36 -5.82 -4.29
C VAL A 148 -2.01 -7.21 -4.77
N GLU A 149 -1.05 -7.82 -4.11
CA GLU A 149 -0.46 -9.09 -4.53
C GLU A 149 -1.26 -10.30 -4.05
N TRP A 150 -1.95 -10.17 -2.91
CA TRP A 150 -2.82 -11.19 -2.35
C TRP A 150 -4.17 -10.59 -1.96
N TRP A 151 -5.24 -11.23 -2.41
CA TRP A 151 -6.61 -10.95 -1.98
C TRP A 151 -7.51 -12.17 -2.15
N ASN A 152 -8.64 -12.17 -1.46
CA ASN A 152 -9.69 -13.17 -1.60
C ASN A 152 -11.09 -12.56 -1.35
N TRP A 153 -12.12 -13.27 -1.80
CA TRP A 153 -13.51 -12.93 -1.52
C TRP A 153 -13.90 -13.34 -0.10
N GLY A 154 -14.74 -12.53 0.53
CA GLY A 154 -15.23 -12.73 1.90
C GLY A 154 -14.70 -11.69 2.87
N GLY A 155 -15.42 -11.53 3.96
CA GLY A 155 -15.01 -10.74 5.11
C GLY A 155 -14.28 -11.59 6.16
N ARG A 156 -14.16 -11.03 7.37
CA ARG A 156 -13.46 -11.68 8.49
C ARG A 156 -14.08 -13.03 8.87
N GLU A 157 -15.41 -13.13 8.83
CA GLU A 157 -16.12 -14.35 9.22
C GLU A 157 -15.82 -15.51 8.27
N GLU A 158 -15.86 -15.26 6.96
CA GLU A 158 -15.53 -16.25 5.93
C GLU A 158 -14.06 -16.68 5.98
N HIS A 159 -13.18 -15.79 6.46
CA HIS A 159 -11.76 -16.05 6.62
C HIS A 159 -11.32 -16.50 8.02
N ALA A 160 -12.26 -16.86 8.91
CA ALA A 160 -11.96 -17.29 10.29
C ALA A 160 -10.92 -18.42 10.40
N ASN A 161 -10.87 -19.29 9.38
CA ASN A 161 -9.94 -20.43 9.30
C ASN A 161 -8.90 -20.30 8.19
N THR A 162 -8.84 -19.15 7.49
CA THR A 162 -7.85 -18.92 6.43
C THR A 162 -6.51 -18.57 7.07
N LYS A 163 -5.48 -19.37 6.77
CA LYS A 163 -4.11 -19.14 7.25
C LYS A 163 -3.16 -18.97 6.09
N VAL A 164 -2.26 -18.01 6.24
CA VAL A 164 -1.23 -17.68 5.26
C VAL A 164 0.10 -17.46 5.95
N TYR A 165 1.21 -17.61 5.24
CA TYR A 165 2.51 -17.24 5.78
C TYR A 165 2.86 -15.81 5.39
N LEU A 166 3.42 -15.06 6.32
CA LEU A 166 4.07 -13.77 6.10
C LEU A 166 5.55 -13.88 6.44
N PRO A 167 6.43 -12.99 5.93
CA PRO A 167 7.79 -12.88 6.45
C PRO A 167 7.82 -12.63 7.96
N CYS A 168 8.95 -12.91 8.61
CA CYS A 168 9.06 -12.82 10.07
C CYS A 168 8.80 -11.41 10.65
N TRP A 169 8.95 -10.36 9.84
CA TRP A 169 8.62 -8.98 10.20
C TRP A 169 7.17 -8.57 9.84
N ARG A 170 6.33 -9.50 9.36
CA ARG A 170 4.91 -9.37 8.96
C ARG A 170 4.58 -8.34 7.87
N LEU A 171 5.46 -7.37 7.61
CA LEU A 171 5.32 -6.38 6.53
C LEU A 171 5.92 -6.94 5.25
N GLY A 172 5.19 -7.83 4.60
CA GLY A 172 5.66 -8.48 3.38
C GLY A 172 4.54 -9.15 2.61
N PRO A 173 4.86 -9.68 1.42
CA PRO A 173 3.87 -10.38 0.62
C PRO A 173 3.57 -11.74 1.27
N VAL A 174 2.32 -12.22 1.17
CA VAL A 174 1.95 -13.60 1.58
C VAL A 174 2.88 -14.60 0.93
N VAL A 175 3.51 -15.54 1.61
CA VAL A 175 4.34 -16.58 1.00
C VAL A 175 3.57 -17.90 0.97
N ASP A 176 3.38 -18.50 -0.22
CA ASP A 176 2.83 -19.86 -0.33
C ASP A 176 3.93 -20.85 0.11
N PRO A 177 3.61 -22.01 0.72
CA PRO A 177 4.40 -22.59 1.81
C PRO A 177 5.90 -22.52 1.54
N PRO A 178 6.68 -21.98 2.49
CA PRO A 178 8.06 -21.63 2.24
C PRO A 178 8.83 -22.84 1.73
N THR A 179 9.31 -22.76 0.50
CA THR A 179 10.43 -23.58 0.10
C THR A 179 11.64 -23.11 0.93
N PRO A 180 12.55 -24.03 1.31
CA PRO A 180 13.69 -23.69 2.19
C PRO A 180 14.70 -22.71 1.58
N ASP A 181 14.51 -22.30 0.33
CA ASP A 181 15.30 -21.30 -0.39
C ASP A 181 14.68 -19.90 -0.26
N TYR A 182 15.32 -19.08 0.56
CA TYR A 182 14.95 -17.68 0.79
C TYR A 182 14.90 -16.85 -0.51
N ASP A 183 15.71 -17.19 -1.52
CA ASP A 183 15.72 -16.53 -2.84
C ASP A 183 14.42 -16.72 -3.63
N SER A 184 13.67 -17.80 -3.40
CA SER A 184 12.38 -18.06 -4.05
C SER A 184 11.26 -17.15 -3.50
N LEU A 185 11.43 -16.60 -2.28
CA LEU A 185 10.46 -15.68 -1.66
C LEU A 185 10.43 -14.30 -2.33
N LEU A 186 11.45 -13.96 -3.11
CA LEU A 186 11.57 -12.68 -3.83
C LEU A 186 10.83 -12.66 -5.18
N CYS A 187 10.41 -13.81 -5.70
CA CYS A 187 9.76 -13.92 -7.02
C CYS A 187 8.43 -14.70 -6.96
N PRO A 188 7.34 -14.06 -6.53
CA PRO A 188 6.08 -14.75 -6.37
C PRO A 188 5.27 -14.76 -7.67
N GLU A 189 5.54 -15.71 -8.56
CA GLU A 189 4.67 -15.89 -9.74
C GLU A 189 3.32 -16.55 -9.42
N THR A 190 3.01 -16.89 -8.17
CA THR A 190 1.76 -17.58 -7.78
C THR A 190 1.17 -17.03 -6.47
N LYS A 191 0.25 -16.05 -6.50
CA LYS A 191 -0.38 -15.56 -5.23
C LYS A 191 -1.88 -15.33 -5.20
N ASN A 192 -2.58 -15.53 -6.31
CA ASN A 192 -4.03 -15.30 -6.36
C ASN A 192 -4.82 -16.54 -6.78
N GLU A 193 -4.23 -17.75 -6.83
CA GLU A 193 -4.96 -18.99 -7.21
C GLU A 193 -5.76 -18.87 -8.53
N GLY A 194 -5.27 -18.07 -9.48
CA GLY A 194 -5.99 -17.79 -10.73
C GLY A 194 -7.10 -16.71 -10.64
N ARG A 195 -7.36 -16.14 -9.46
CA ARG A 195 -8.20 -14.94 -9.28
C ARG A 195 -7.64 -13.76 -10.11
N PRO A 196 -8.51 -12.88 -10.64
CA PRO A 196 -8.05 -11.72 -11.40
C PRO A 196 -7.19 -10.80 -10.53
N LYS A 197 -6.31 -10.04 -11.18
CA LYS A 197 -5.62 -8.94 -10.49
C LYS A 197 -6.66 -7.88 -10.10
N LEU A 198 -6.55 -7.38 -8.87
CA LEU A 198 -7.31 -6.21 -8.45
C LEU A 198 -7.01 -5.03 -9.37
N LEU A 199 -8.05 -4.29 -9.75
CA LEU A 199 -7.88 -2.99 -10.38
C LEU A 199 -7.65 -1.97 -9.27
N VAL A 200 -6.60 -1.16 -9.40
CA VAL A 200 -6.24 -0.16 -8.41
C VAL A 200 -6.24 1.21 -9.07
N HIS A 201 -7.19 2.05 -8.69
CA HIS A 201 -7.29 3.44 -9.09
C HIS A 201 -6.54 4.31 -8.10
N ILE A 202 -5.55 5.04 -8.58
CA ILE A 202 -4.81 5.99 -7.77
C ILE A 202 -5.55 7.33 -7.80
N GLY A 203 -5.77 7.90 -6.62
CA GLY A 203 -6.38 9.21 -6.46
C GLY A 203 -5.44 10.36 -6.84
N ASP A 204 -5.98 11.57 -6.76
CA ASP A 204 -5.23 12.78 -7.06
C ASP A 204 -4.07 13.00 -6.07
N PRO A 205 -3.01 13.70 -6.50
CA PRO A 205 -1.94 14.10 -5.59
C PRO A 205 -2.46 15.06 -4.51
N VAL A 206 -1.76 15.08 -3.38
CA VAL A 206 -2.04 16.03 -2.29
C VAL A 206 -0.95 17.08 -2.22
N GLU A 207 -1.33 18.32 -1.90
CA GLU A 207 -0.42 19.45 -1.79
C GLU A 207 -0.48 20.05 -0.39
N PHE A 208 0.64 20.55 0.08
CA PHE A 208 0.72 21.23 1.36
C PHE A 208 1.81 22.31 1.38
N VAL A 209 1.67 23.24 2.32
CA VAL A 209 2.62 24.32 2.56
C VAL A 209 3.23 24.15 3.95
N LEU A 210 4.54 24.33 4.06
CA LEU A 210 5.20 24.41 5.37
C LEU A 210 4.96 25.78 5.99
N THR A 211 4.54 25.79 7.26
CA THR A 211 4.29 27.00 8.05
C THR A 211 5.30 27.16 9.18
#